data_AF-T0Z2E6-F1
#
_entry.id   AF-T0Z2E6-F1
#
_cell.length_a   1.000
_cell.length_b   1.000
_cell.length_c   1.000
_cell.angle_alpha   90.00
_cell.angle_beta   90.00
_cell.angle_gamma   90.00
#
_symmetry.space_group_name_H-M   'P 1'
#
loop_
_entity.id
_entity.type
_entity.pdbx_description
1 polymer ?
#
loop_
_entity_poly.entity_id
_entity_poly.type
_entity_poly.pdbx_seq_one_letter_code
_entity_poly.pdbx_strand_id
1 'polypeptide(L)'
;TVDKSSLRFAEKGTFDPNFEVKFARKETDFYSMNNAWIVDLGRGSRIKISPMELEIAYKLYLGSEKDFDDAAHLYVIFKKILDIGKLRDFLKKLGIKMSVAKKILDEDV
;
A
#
# COMPACT_ATOMS: atom_id res chain seq x y z
N THR A 1 1.68 11.48 -26.20
CA THR A 1 2.78 10.70 -25.60
C THR A 1 2.21 9.77 -24.57
N VAL A 2 2.37 8.45 -24.72
CA VAL A 2 1.84 7.39 -23.81
C VAL A 2 2.46 7.46 -22.40
N ASP A 3 3.51 8.25 -22.26
CA ASP A 3 4.43 8.37 -21.11
C ASP A 3 3.81 8.85 -19.78
N LYS A 4 2.51 9.22 -19.75
CA LYS A 4 1.83 9.70 -18.53
C LYS A 4 0.46 9.07 -18.28
N SER A 5 0.08 8.02 -18.99
CA SER A 5 -1.21 7.34 -18.78
C SER A 5 -1.02 6.01 -18.04
N SER A 6 -1.97 5.63 -17.19
CA SER A 6 -2.04 4.27 -16.65
C SER A 6 -2.36 3.30 -17.79
N LEU A 7 -1.69 2.15 -17.83
CA LEU A 7 -2.00 1.06 -18.76
C LEU A 7 -2.92 0.07 -18.06
N ARG A 8 -4.02 -0.31 -18.71
CA ARG A 8 -4.96 -1.29 -18.18
C ARG A 8 -4.97 -2.54 -19.05
N PHE A 9 -4.94 -3.69 -18.41
CA PHE A 9 -4.96 -5.00 -19.05
C PHE A 9 -6.23 -5.73 -18.64
N ALA A 10 -6.87 -6.37 -19.60
CA ALA A 10 -8.06 -7.20 -19.43
C ALA A 10 -7.90 -8.46 -20.27
N GLU A 11 -8.61 -9.53 -19.90
CA GLU A 11 -8.65 -10.74 -20.72
C GLU A 11 -9.39 -10.45 -22.04
N LYS A 12 -8.97 -11.09 -23.13
CA LYS A 12 -9.58 -10.86 -24.44
C LYS A 12 -11.08 -11.17 -24.39
N GLY A 13 -11.90 -10.19 -24.74
CA GLY A 13 -13.36 -10.30 -24.73
C GLY A 13 -14.03 -9.94 -23.40
N THR A 14 -13.26 -9.49 -22.40
CA THR A 14 -13.78 -8.94 -21.14
C THR A 14 -13.69 -7.41 -21.13
N PHE A 15 -14.67 -6.75 -20.51
CA PHE A 15 -14.72 -5.28 -20.42
C PHE A 15 -14.03 -4.76 -19.16
N ASP A 16 -14.05 -5.53 -18.07
CA ASP A 16 -13.49 -5.10 -16.79
C ASP A 16 -11.96 -5.20 -16.77
N PRO A 17 -11.25 -4.15 -16.35
CA PRO A 17 -9.79 -4.19 -16.25
C PRO A 17 -9.36 -5.08 -15.08
N ASN A 18 -8.66 -6.17 -15.40
CA ASN A 18 -8.15 -7.12 -14.41
C ASN A 18 -6.85 -6.62 -13.75
N PHE A 19 -6.14 -5.67 -14.39
CA PHE A 19 -4.87 -5.16 -13.87
C PHE A 19 -4.54 -3.76 -14.41
N GLU A 20 -4.13 -2.84 -13.54
CA GLU A 20 -3.68 -1.49 -13.91
C GLU A 20 -2.20 -1.30 -13.56
N VAL A 21 -1.41 -0.89 -14.54
CA VAL A 21 0.01 -0.55 -14.41
C VAL A 21 0.18 0.97 -14.46
N LYS A 22 0.92 1.51 -13.48
CA LYS A 22 1.24 2.94 -13.39
C LYS A 22 2.74 3.13 -13.36
N PHE A 23 3.23 4.11 -14.11
CA PHE A 23 4.58 4.63 -13.94
C PHE A 23 4.69 5.37 -12.62
N ALA A 24 5.78 5.14 -11.88
CA ALA A 24 6.09 5.86 -10.66
C ALA A 24 6.29 7.35 -10.92
N ARG A 25 5.71 8.20 -10.07
CA ARG A 25 5.73 9.67 -10.26
C ARG A 25 6.10 10.43 -9.00
N LYS A 26 5.67 9.93 -7.84
CA LYS A 26 5.88 10.57 -6.55
C LYS A 26 6.87 9.78 -5.71
N GLU A 27 7.46 10.44 -4.73
CA GLU A 27 8.46 9.88 -3.82
C GLU A 27 8.00 8.54 -3.21
N THR A 28 6.72 8.42 -2.83
CA THR A 28 6.15 7.18 -2.28
C THR A 28 6.17 6.01 -3.26
N ASP A 29 6.02 6.28 -4.56
CA ASP A 29 6.05 5.24 -5.60
C ASP A 29 7.48 4.71 -5.78
N PHE A 30 8.47 5.61 -5.80
CA PHE A 30 9.87 5.20 -5.85
C PHE A 30 10.29 4.50 -4.56
N TYR A 31 9.80 4.97 -3.41
CA TYR A 31 10.06 4.33 -2.13
C TYR A 31 9.53 2.90 -2.11
N SER A 32 8.28 2.67 -2.56
CA SER A 32 7.67 1.34 -2.55
C SER A 32 8.44 0.36 -3.43
N MET A 33 8.93 0.80 -4.60
CA MET A 33 9.73 -0.02 -5.50
C MET A 33 11.12 -0.36 -4.93
N ASN A 34 11.78 0.62 -4.30
CA ASN A 34 13.15 0.48 -3.81
C ASN A 34 13.23 -0.29 -2.47
N ASN A 35 12.17 -0.25 -1.67
CA ASN A 35 12.12 -0.90 -0.35
C ASN A 35 11.14 -2.09 -0.32
N ALA A 36 10.70 -2.56 -1.50
CA ALA A 36 9.69 -3.58 -1.62
C ALA A 36 9.99 -4.83 -0.80
N TRP A 37 8.95 -5.37 -0.15
CA TRP A 37 9.03 -6.69 0.46
C TRP A 37 8.98 -7.74 -0.65
N ILE A 38 9.79 -8.78 -0.50
CA ILE A 38 9.80 -9.92 -1.42
C ILE A 38 8.94 -11.02 -0.80
N VAL A 39 7.82 -11.32 -1.44
CA VAL A 39 6.94 -12.44 -1.07
C VAL A 39 7.33 -13.64 -1.92
N ASP A 40 7.64 -14.75 -1.25
CA ASP A 40 7.84 -16.04 -1.89
C ASP A 40 6.48 -16.74 -2.02
N LEU A 41 6.06 -17.03 -3.25
CA LEU A 41 4.81 -17.72 -3.56
C LEU A 41 5.00 -19.24 -3.68
N GLY A 42 6.20 -19.73 -3.37
CA GLY A 42 6.62 -21.10 -3.62
C GLY A 42 6.94 -21.36 -5.08
N ARG A 43 7.48 -22.56 -5.36
CA ARG A 43 7.84 -23.03 -6.70
C ARG A 43 8.79 -22.08 -7.47
N GLY A 44 9.62 -21.32 -6.75
CA GLY A 44 10.57 -20.37 -7.34
C GLY A 44 9.95 -19.04 -7.77
N SER A 45 8.65 -18.82 -7.53
CA SER A 45 7.96 -17.58 -7.86
C SER A 45 8.08 -16.56 -6.73
N ARG A 46 8.52 -15.35 -7.06
CA ARG A 46 8.62 -14.23 -6.12
C ARG A 46 7.94 -13.00 -6.67
N ILE A 47 7.23 -12.29 -5.82
CA ILE A 47 6.62 -11.00 -6.15
C ILE A 47 7.13 -9.93 -5.18
N LYS A 48 7.24 -8.71 -5.70
CA LYS A 48 7.55 -7.53 -4.89
C LYS A 48 6.24 -6.85 -4.51
N ILE A 49 6.07 -6.55 -3.23
CA ILE A 49 4.94 -5.77 -2.71
C ILE A 49 5.46 -4.52 -1.99
N SER A 50 4.60 -3.51 -1.86
CA SER A 50 4.93 -2.30 -1.09
C SER A 50 5.34 -2.66 0.34
N PRO A 51 6.28 -1.92 0.96
CA PRO A 51 6.51 -2.01 2.39
C PRO A 51 5.20 -1.88 3.17
N MET A 52 4.99 -2.74 4.16
CA MET A 52 3.71 -2.85 4.83
C MET A 52 3.31 -1.56 5.57
N GLU A 53 4.29 -0.81 6.08
CA GLU A 53 4.08 0.51 6.69
C GLU A 53 3.46 1.50 5.70
N LEU A 54 3.96 1.49 4.45
CA LEU A 54 3.45 2.35 3.40
C LEU A 54 2.09 1.87 2.90
N GLU A 55 1.87 0.56 2.80
CA GLU A 55 0.59 -0.02 2.40
C GLU A 55 -0.54 0.35 3.38
N ILE A 56 -0.30 0.18 4.69
CA ILE A 56 -1.25 0.55 5.76
C ILE A 56 -1.56 2.05 5.70
N ALA A 57 -0.53 2.89 5.62
CA ALA A 57 -0.72 4.35 5.54
C ALA A 57 -1.49 4.75 4.27
N TYR A 58 -1.23 4.09 3.14
CA TYR A 58 -1.92 4.38 1.89
C TYR A 58 -3.40 3.97 1.94
N LYS A 59 -3.74 2.87 2.59
CA LYS A 59 -5.14 2.45 2.84
C LYS A 59 -5.90 3.48 3.67
N LEU A 60 -5.30 3.96 4.77
CA LEU A 60 -5.89 5.05 5.55
C LEU A 60 -6.07 6.35 4.74
N TYR A 61 -5.17 6.62 3.79
CA TYR A 61 -5.28 7.76 2.89
C TYR A 61 -6.45 7.64 1.89
N LEU A 62 -6.78 6.43 1.42
CA LEU A 62 -7.93 6.21 0.54
C LEU A 62 -9.27 6.49 1.25
N GLY A 63 -9.35 6.14 2.54
CA GLY A 63 -10.36 6.67 3.45
C GLY A 63 -11.77 6.08 3.33
N SER A 64 -11.98 5.02 2.55
CA SER A 64 -13.25 4.29 2.57
C SER A 64 -13.33 3.37 3.80
N GLU A 65 -14.55 2.98 4.20
CA GLU A 65 -14.76 2.03 5.31
C GLU A 65 -14.00 0.72 5.09
N LYS A 66 -14.09 0.15 3.89
CA LYS A 66 -13.35 -1.04 3.50
C LYS A 66 -11.83 -0.84 3.59
N ASP A 67 -11.32 0.33 3.19
CA ASP A 67 -9.87 0.59 3.27
C ASP A 67 -9.40 0.73 4.73
N PHE A 68 -10.24 1.22 5.64
CA PHE A 68 -9.94 1.26 7.07
C PHE A 68 -9.89 -0.15 7.67
N ASP A 69 -10.84 -1.02 7.32
CA ASP A 69 -10.84 -2.41 7.76
C ASP A 69 -9.60 -3.16 7.24
N ASP A 70 -9.25 -2.97 5.96
CA ASP A 70 -8.03 -3.52 5.36
C ASP A 70 -6.78 -3.01 6.12
N ALA A 71 -6.69 -1.72 6.43
CA ALA A 71 -5.55 -1.13 7.14
C ALA A 71 -5.41 -1.70 8.55
N ALA A 72 -6.52 -1.80 9.29
CA ALA A 72 -6.54 -2.39 10.63
C ALA A 72 -6.12 -3.87 10.61
N HIS A 73 -6.64 -4.63 9.63
CA HIS A 73 -6.30 -6.03 9.46
C HIS A 73 -4.81 -6.23 9.19
N LEU A 74 -4.24 -5.48 8.24
CA LEU A 74 -2.81 -5.53 7.93
C LEU A 74 -1.97 -5.15 9.15
N TYR A 75 -2.35 -4.09 9.88
CA TYR A 75 -1.65 -3.68 11.09
C TYR A 75 -1.64 -4.80 12.14
N VAL A 76 -2.78 -5.43 12.43
CA VAL A 76 -2.87 -6.51 13.41
C VAL A 76 -1.99 -7.70 13.03
N ILE A 77 -2.01 -8.12 11.76
CA ILE A 77 -1.21 -9.26 11.28
C ILE A 77 0.29 -8.97 11.40
N PHE A 78 0.70 -7.76 11.01
CA PHE A 78 2.12 -7.42 10.89
C PHE A 78 2.69 -6.64 12.07
N LYS A 79 1.89 -6.30 13.11
CA LYS A 79 2.28 -5.43 14.25
C LYS A 79 3.65 -5.76 14.84
N LYS A 80 3.98 -7.05 14.93
CA LYS A 80 5.24 -7.53 15.53
C LYS A 80 6.50 -7.24 14.70
N ILE A 81 6.35 -6.98 13.41
CA ILE A 81 7.47 -6.77 12.48
C ILE A 81 7.45 -5.38 11.83
N LEU A 82 6.40 -4.59 12.05
CA LEU A 82 6.30 -3.24 11.52
C LEU A 82 7.31 -2.31 12.21
N ASP A 83 7.92 -1.45 11.41
CA ASP A 83 8.63 -0.28 11.89
C ASP A 83 7.62 0.85 12.15
N ILE A 84 7.20 0.99 13.41
CA ILE A 84 6.21 2.00 13.82
C ILE A 84 6.71 3.43 13.53
N GLY A 85 8.03 3.68 13.58
CA GLY A 85 8.60 4.97 13.23
C GLY A 85 8.35 5.31 11.75
N LYS A 86 8.63 4.36 10.85
CA LYS A 86 8.35 4.52 9.42
C LYS A 86 6.86 4.65 9.12
N LEU A 87 6.01 3.88 9.79
CA LEU A 87 4.56 4.01 9.64
C LEU A 87 4.11 5.43 9.97
N ARG A 88 4.54 5.98 11.12
CA ARG A 88 4.26 7.38 11.51
C ARG A 88 4.73 8.38 10.47
N ASP A 89 5.92 8.19 9.89
CA ASP A 89 6.45 9.06 8.85
C ASP A 89 5.57 9.04 7.59
N PHE A 90 5.09 7.86 7.17
CA PHE A 90 4.17 7.77 6.04
C PHE A 90 2.81 8.39 6.32
N LEU A 91 2.26 8.17 7.53
CA LEU A 91 1.02 8.81 7.95
C LEU A 91 1.13 10.33 7.85
N LYS A 92 2.24 10.89 8.35
CA LYS A 92 2.53 12.33 8.26
C LYS A 92 2.69 12.80 6.82
N LYS A 93 3.46 12.08 6.00
CA LYS A 93 3.66 12.41 4.57
C LYS A 93 2.35 12.40 3.77
N LEU A 94 1.43 11.52 4.10
CA LEU A 94 0.11 11.42 3.46
C LEU A 94 -0.95 12.35 4.09
N GLY A 95 -0.59 13.12 5.12
CA GLY A 95 -1.49 14.09 5.76
C GLY A 95 -2.57 13.47 6.65
N ILE A 96 -2.35 12.23 7.11
CA ILE A 96 -3.30 11.53 7.98
C ILE A 96 -3.16 12.05 9.41
N LYS A 97 -4.29 12.43 10.01
CA LYS A 97 -4.32 12.86 11.40
C LYS A 97 -4.03 11.67 12.32
N MET A 98 -3.12 11.85 13.27
CA MET A 98 -2.74 10.78 14.20
C MET A 98 -3.94 10.28 15.02
N SER A 99 -4.91 11.14 15.33
CA SER A 99 -6.16 10.73 15.99
C SER A 99 -6.99 9.74 15.17
N VAL A 100 -6.97 9.85 13.84
CA VAL A 100 -7.65 8.89 12.96
C VAL A 100 -6.87 7.59 12.93
N ALA A 101 -5.55 7.65 12.73
CA ALA A 101 -4.70 6.47 12.71
C ALA A 101 -4.83 5.66 14.01
N LYS A 102 -4.82 6.31 15.17
CA LYS A 102 -4.98 5.66 16.47
C LYS A 102 -6.35 5.02 16.67
N LYS A 103 -7.40 5.65 16.15
CA LYS A 103 -8.76 5.10 16.21
C LYS A 103 -8.90 3.82 15.38
N ILE A 104 -8.21 3.73 14.25
CA ILE A 104 -8.34 2.60 13.32
C ILE A 104 -7.33 1.48 13.62
N LEU A 105 -6.10 1.83 14.00
CA LEU A 105 -4.99 0.87 14.14
C LEU A 105 -4.79 0.44 15.60
N ASP A 106 -4.29 1.35 16.45
CA ASP A 106 -4.09 1.20 17.90
C ASP A 106 -3.51 2.50 18.48
N GLU A 107 -3.54 2.68 19.79
CA GLU A 107 -2.90 3.80 20.51
C GLU A 107 -1.37 3.82 20.40
N ASP A 108 -0.75 2.67 20.12
CA ASP A 108 0.69 2.49 19.99
C ASP A 108 1.27 3.13 18.71
N VAL A 109 0.42 3.54 17.76
CA VAL A 109 0.77 4.18 16.48
C VAL A 109 1.08 5.67 16.62
#